data_AF-A0A3B1DHG7-F1
#
_entry.id   AF-A0A3B1DHG7-F1
#
_cell.length_a   1.000
_cell.length_b   1.000
_cell.length_c   1.000
_cell.angle_alpha   90.00
_cell.angle_beta   90.00
_cell.angle_gamma   90.00
#
_symmetry.space_group_name_H-M   'P 1'
#
loop_
_entity.id
_entity.type
_entity.pdbx_description
1 polymer ?
#
loop_
_entity_poly.entity_id
_entity_poly.type
_entity_poly.pdbx_seq_one_letter_code
_entity_poly.pdbx_strand_id
1 'polypeptide(L)' 'MKLTELTQINSLFHTDWHPDNGDFVKENSIKDGEIMENRIRRHKIAVWALSTLIFLLFALSMILLSR' A
#
# COMPACT_ATOMS: atom_id res chain seq x y z
N MET A 1 0.57 -19.90 -6.51
CA MET A 1 0.12 -19.07 -5.38
C MET A 1 1.33 -18.81 -4.50
N LYS A 2 1.79 -17.56 -4.41
CA LYS A 2 3.12 -17.19 -3.88
C LYS A 2 3.14 -17.31 -2.35
N LEU A 3 3.77 -18.37 -1.84
CA LEU A 3 4.00 -18.61 -0.40
C LEU A 3 4.76 -17.43 0.27
N THR A 4 5.50 -16.66 -0.53
CA THR A 4 6.29 -15.50 -0.12
C THR A 4 5.49 -14.31 0.39
N GLU A 5 4.24 -14.12 -0.05
CA GLU A 5 3.41 -12.99 0.43
C GLU A 5 2.79 -13.29 1.80
N LEU A 6 2.49 -14.57 2.09
CA LEU A 6 1.91 -15.00 3.36
C LEU A 6 2.95 -15.00 4.49
N THR A 7 4.19 -15.39 4.21
CA THR A 7 5.28 -15.35 5.19
C THR A 7 5.68 -13.92 5.57
N GLN A 8 5.64 -12.98 4.61
CA GLN A 8 5.87 -11.56 4.89
C GLN A 8 4.78 -10.94 5.76
N ILE A 9 3.53 -11.38 5.63
CA ILE A 9 2.45 -10.94 6.51
C ILE A 9 2.64 -11.54 7.90
N ASN A 10 3.08 -12.80 8.00
CA ASN A 10 3.32 -13.44 9.29
C ASN A 10 4.43 -12.72 10.07
N SER A 11 5.56 -12.38 9.44
CA SER A 11 6.64 -11.60 10.08
C SER A 11 6.25 -10.16 10.46
N LEU A 12 5.14 -9.62 9.91
CA LEU A 12 4.64 -8.28 10.23
C LEU A 12 3.95 -8.22 11.60
N PHE A 13 3.49 -9.38 12.11
CA PHE A 13 2.72 -9.52 13.35
C PHE A 13 3.49 -10.19 14.49
N HIS A 14 4.70 -10.69 14.24
CA HIS A 14 5.54 -11.27 15.30
C HIS A 14 6.35 -10.16 15.96
N THR A 15 6.20 -10.08 17.29
CA THR A 15 7.05 -9.24 18.13
C THR A 15 7.98 -10.20 18.83
N ASP A 16 9.23 -10.24 18.42
CA ASP A 16 10.19 -11.17 19.01
C ASP A 16 10.50 -10.71 20.44
N TRP A 17 10.30 -11.61 21.40
CA TRP A 17 10.62 -11.38 22.81
C TRP A 17 12.14 -11.49 22.98
N HIS A 18 12.79 -10.40 23.41
CA HIS A 18 14.21 -10.42 23.76
C HIS A 18 14.36 -10.57 25.28
N PRO A 19 14.62 -11.79 25.78
CA PRO A 19 14.71 -12.06 27.22
C PRO A 19 15.86 -11.29 27.89
N ASP A 20 16.88 -10.93 27.12
CA ASP A 20 18.08 -10.23 27.61
C ASP A 20 17.77 -8.79 28.04
N ASN A 21 16.77 -8.17 27.40
CA ASN A 21 16.39 -6.78 27.64
C ASN A 21 15.00 -6.66 28.27
N GLY A 22 14.26 -7.77 28.41
CA GLY A 22 12.90 -7.79 28.95
C GLY A 22 11.87 -7.07 28.07
N ASP A 23 12.23 -6.76 26.82
CA ASP A 23 11.46 -5.90 25.94
C ASP A 23 11.04 -6.64 24.66
N PHE A 24 9.84 -6.31 24.18
CA PHE A 24 9.36 -6.69 22.86
C PHE A 24 9.91 -5.70 21.84
N VAL A 25 10.98 -6.05 21.14
CA VAL A 25 11.57 -5.18 20.11
C VAL A 25 11.05 -5.62 18.75
N LYS A 26 10.21 -4.79 18.13
CA LYS A 26 9.84 -4.97 16.72
C LYS A 26 11.00 -4.52 15.84
N GLU A 27 12.03 -5.35 15.70
CA GLU A 27 13.25 -5.08 14.91
C GLU A 27 12.97 -4.62 13.47
N ASN A 28 11.81 -5.00 12.91
CA ASN A 28 11.40 -4.65 11.55
C ASN A 28 10.54 -3.37 11.44
N SER A 29 10.21 -2.68 12.53
CA SER A 29 9.23 -1.58 12.53
C SER A 29 9.57 -0.44 11.56
N ILE A 30 10.86 -0.14 11.36
CA ILE A 30 11.31 0.94 10.45
C ILE A 30 11.18 0.49 8.99
N LYS A 31 11.64 -0.72 8.67
CA LYS A 31 11.50 -1.31 7.32
C LYS A 31 10.03 -1.53 6.94
N ASP A 32 9.18 -1.91 7.90
CA ASP A 32 7.75 -2.07 7.72
C ASP A 32 7.06 -0.72 7.44
N GLY A 33 7.51 0.36 8.09
CA GLY A 33 7.05 1.72 7.82
C GLY A 33 7.31 2.14 6.38
N GLU A 34 8.54 1.93 5.89
CA GLU A 34 8.93 2.28 4.51
C GLU A 34 8.17 1.44 3.45
N ILE A 35 7.95 0.15 3.73
CA ILE A 35 7.19 -0.74 2.83
C ILE A 35 5.72 -0.30 2.77
N MET A 36 5.13 0.05 3.91
CA MET A 36 3.76 0.52 4.00
C MET A 36 3.58 1.87 3.32
N GLU A 37 4.51 2.82 3.54
CA GLU A 37 4.51 4.12 2.87
C GLU A 37 4.60 3.97 1.34
N ASN A 38 5.50 3.13 0.85
CA ASN A 38 5.62 2.85 -0.58
C ASN A 38 4.38 2.17 -1.17
N ARG A 39 3.68 1.32 -0.40
CA ARG A 39 2.42 0.70 -0.82
C ARG A 39 1.29 1.73 -0.90
N ILE A 40 1.19 2.63 0.08
CA ILE A 40 0.23 3.74 0.11
C ILE A 40 0.48 4.71 -1.04
N ARG A 41 1.74 5.08 -1.30
CA ARG A 41 2.10 5.97 -2.41
C ARG A 41 1.67 5.42 -3.76
N ARG A 42 1.91 4.12 -4.02
CA ARG A 42 1.47 3.46 -5.26
C ARG A 42 -0.06 3.43 -5.38
N HIS A 43 -0.78 3.14 -4.30
CA HIS A 43 -2.24 3.20 -4.31
C HIS A 43 -2.76 4.60 -4.60
N LYS A 44 -2.19 5.64 -3.99
CA LYS A 44 -2.56 7.03 -4.30
C LYS A 44 -2.37 7.33 -5.78
N ILE A 45 -1.22 6.98 -6.37
CA ILE A 45 -0.96 7.19 -7.80
C ILE A 45 -2.00 6.49 -8.68
N ALA A 46 -2.34 5.24 -8.36
CA ALA A 46 -3.36 4.49 -9.09
C ALA A 46 -4.76 5.13 -8.99
N VAL A 47 -5.14 5.62 -7.81
CA VAL A 47 -6.42 6.33 -7.59
C VAL A 47 -6.46 7.64 -8.36
N TRP A 48 -5.37 8.41 -8.36
CA TRP A 48 -5.26 9.64 -9.15
C TRP A 48 -5.38 9.36 -10.64
N ALA A 49 -4.68 8.34 -11.16
CA ALA A 49 -4.77 7.95 -12.57
C ALA A 49 -6.20 7.54 -12.97
N LEU A 50 -6.87 6.75 -12.12
CA LEU A 50 -8.25 6.34 -12.36
C LEU A 50 -9.22 7.54 -12.35
N SER A 51 -9.04 8.46 -11.39
CA SER A 51 -9.86 9.67 -11.29
C SER A 51 -9.71 10.57 -12.52
N THR A 52 -8.47 10.75 -13.00
CA THR A 52 -8.19 11.51 -14.22
C THR A 52 -8.84 10.87 -15.44
N LEU A 53 -8.77 9.54 -15.56
CA LEU A 53 -9.38 8.82 -16.69
C LEU A 53 -10.90 9.00 -16.72
N ILE A 54 -11.57 8.88 -15.57
CA ILE A 54 -13.02 9.07 -15.45
C ILE A 54 -13.40 10.50 -15.85
N PHE A 55 -12.65 11.51 -15.38
CA PHE A 55 -12.90 12.90 -15.72
C PHE A 55 -12.77 13.15 -17.22
N LEU A 56 -11.76 12.55 -17.87
CA LEU A 56 -11.52 12.69 -19.30
C LEU A 56 -12.65 12.08 -20.13
N LEU A 57 -13.11 10.87 -19.75
CA LEU A 57 -14.26 10.22 -20.38
C LEU A 57 -15.55 11.03 -20.19
N PHE A 58 -15.76 11.59 -19.01
CA PHE A 58 -16.91 12.45 -18.72
C PHE A 58 -16.90 13.70 -19.61
N ALA A 59 -15.76 14.42 -19.67
CA ALA A 59 -15.62 15.60 -20.52
C ALA A 59 -15.86 15.26 -22.00
N LEU A 60 -15.31 14.14 -22.48
CA LEU A 60 -15.52 13.67 -23.85
C LEU A 60 -17.00 13.38 -24.14
N SER A 61 -17.69 12.75 -23.19
CA SER A 61 -19.12 12.46 -23.31
C SER A 61 -19.97 13.73 -23.39
N MET A 62 -19.65 14.75 -22.60
CA MET A 62 -20.34 16.04 -22.62
C MET A 62 -20.13 16.76 -23.96
N ILE A 63 -18.92 16.69 -24.53
CA ILE A 63 -18.63 17.28 -25.86
C ILE A 63 -19.41 16.56 -26.96
N LEU A 64 -19.50 15.23 -26.91
CA LEU A 64 -20.26 14.44 -27.87
C LEU A 64 -21.77 14.72 -27.76
N LEU A 65 -22.30 14.85 -26.55
CA LEU A 65 -23.71 15.16 -26.31
C LEU A 65 -24.08 16.59 -26.68
N SER A 66 -23.10 17.50 -26.68
CA SER A 66 -23.25 18.91 -27.03
C SER A 66 -23.27 19.14 -28.56
N ARG A 67 -22.99 18.13 -29.38
CA ARG A 67 -23.07 18.20 -30.84
C ARG A 67 -24.41 17.66 -31.33
#